data_AF-U7V5J8-F1
#
_entry.id   AF-U7V5J8-F1
#
_cell.length_a   1.000
_cell.length_b   1.000
_cell.length_c   1.000
_cell.angle_alpha   90.00
_cell.angle_beta   90.00
_cell.angle_gamma   90.00
#
_symmetry.space_group_name_H-M   'P 1'
#
loop_
_entity.id
_entity.type
_entity.pdbx_description
1 polymer ?
#
loop_
_entity_poly.entity_id
_entity_poly.type
_entity_poly.pdbx_seq_one_letter_code
_entity_poly.pdbx_strand_id
1 'polypeptide(L)'
;MIISEKLFSRLDAEDLKKDDEQLLLFKIIKAYSFNYSNKHLLYKLLTGYNSNSILKIGLEVQPLTKRHNEGNTNLDLAMGNIQQRINTTSGIELGNSNDSFLFCEAKWSSDISYGVKYCTIRNQLQRVIETALTFPNSSDFNGQIFVTLLTPELHKINFLDKINSRFYGYKYDEYLNNPTSTFLKEIRSNEISTKLPFKDNKYDKIVENNLKKLCLNWVTIEELIKNIPDKNLSNEIKNLYEEFSK
;
A
#
# COMPACT_ATOMS: atom_id res chain seq x y z
N MET A 1 10.86 -10.52 7.39
CA MET A 1 10.04 -9.30 7.19
C MET A 1 11.00 -8.15 7.01
N ILE A 2 10.75 -7.22 6.08
CA ILE A 2 11.57 -6.04 5.84
C ILE A 2 10.95 -4.91 6.67
N ILE A 3 11.63 -4.50 7.73
CA ILE A 3 11.21 -3.44 8.64
C ILE A 3 12.47 -2.96 9.35
N SER A 4 12.57 -1.67 9.68
CA SER A 4 13.74 -1.19 10.42
C SER A 4 13.80 -1.84 11.80
N GLU A 5 14.99 -2.26 12.25
CA GLU A 5 15.16 -2.94 13.55
C GLU A 5 14.63 -2.08 14.71
N LYS A 6 14.95 -0.78 14.71
CA LYS A 6 14.45 0.17 15.70
C LYS A 6 12.92 0.17 15.78
N LEU A 7 12.25 0.17 14.62
CA LEU A 7 10.80 0.16 14.58
C LEU A 7 10.24 -1.20 15.03
N PHE A 8 10.82 -2.30 14.57
CA PHE A 8 10.41 -3.64 14.98
C PHE A 8 10.51 -3.79 16.50
N SER A 9 11.66 -3.47 17.10
CA SER A 9 11.85 -3.57 18.54
C SER A 9 10.87 -2.72 19.33
N ARG A 10 10.52 -1.53 18.83
CA ARG A 10 9.49 -0.67 19.44
C ARG A 10 8.12 -1.35 19.38
N LEU A 11 7.65 -1.71 18.19
CA LEU A 11 6.30 -2.25 17.99
C LEU A 11 6.12 -3.65 18.60
N ASP A 12 7.21 -4.41 18.72
CA ASP A 12 7.18 -5.74 19.31
C ASP A 12 6.98 -5.69 20.82
N ALA A 13 7.65 -4.75 21.49
CA ALA A 13 7.60 -4.56 22.94
C ALA A 13 6.40 -3.72 23.41
N GLU A 14 5.78 -2.95 22.52
CA GLU A 14 4.64 -2.11 22.88
C GLU A 14 3.33 -2.92 22.97
N ASP A 15 2.65 -2.73 24.09
CA ASP A 15 1.24 -3.05 24.23
C ASP A 15 0.41 -2.08 23.39
N LEU A 16 -0.67 -2.60 22.80
CA LEU A 16 -1.51 -1.82 21.92
C LEU A 16 -2.23 -0.72 22.72
N LYS A 17 -1.92 0.54 22.44
CA LYS A 17 -2.53 1.72 23.07
C LYS A 17 -3.59 2.33 22.16
N LYS A 18 -4.50 3.11 22.76
CA LYS A 18 -5.51 3.90 22.02
C LYS A 18 -4.83 4.76 20.95
N ASP A 19 -5.32 4.64 19.72
CA ASP A 19 -4.94 5.44 18.54
C ASP A 19 -3.58 5.13 17.86
N ASP A 20 -2.91 4.01 18.16
CA ASP A 20 -1.69 3.60 17.42
C ASP A 20 -2.02 2.69 16.21
N GLU A 21 -2.42 3.33 15.10
CA GLU A 21 -2.76 2.66 13.83
C GLU A 21 -1.59 1.81 13.28
N GLN A 22 -0.35 2.26 13.46
CA GLN A 22 0.85 1.57 13.00
C GLN A 22 1.08 0.29 13.80
N LEU A 23 0.93 0.36 15.13
CA LEU A 23 1.06 -0.81 16.00
C LEU A 23 -0.04 -1.85 15.71
N LEU A 24 -1.26 -1.41 15.45
CA LEU A 24 -2.36 -2.32 15.11
C LEU A 24 -2.11 -3.03 13.78
N LEU A 25 -1.73 -2.29 12.73
CA LEU A 25 -1.35 -2.89 11.46
C LEU A 25 -0.20 -3.89 11.67
N PHE A 26 0.82 -3.52 12.45
CA PHE A 26 1.93 -4.42 12.75
C PHE A 26 1.46 -5.72 13.42
N LYS A 27 0.61 -5.66 14.46
CA LYS A 27 0.12 -6.87 15.15
C LYS A 27 -0.71 -7.77 14.21
N ILE A 28 -1.57 -7.18 13.38
CA ILE A 28 -2.34 -7.92 12.36
C ILE A 28 -1.38 -8.62 11.39
N ILE A 29 -0.43 -7.91 10.80
CA ILE A 29 0.48 -8.48 9.81
C ILE A 29 1.43 -9.51 10.43
N LYS A 30 1.88 -9.28 11.66
CA LYS A 30 2.69 -10.24 12.42
C LYS A 30 1.96 -11.57 12.59
N ALA A 31 0.65 -11.57 12.85
CA ALA A 31 -0.17 -12.77 12.98
C ALA A 31 -0.15 -13.67 11.73
N TYR A 32 0.10 -13.10 10.55
CA TYR A 32 0.24 -13.84 9.28
C TYR A 32 1.69 -14.20 8.92
N SER A 33 2.68 -13.61 9.59
CA SER A 33 4.07 -13.61 9.12
C SER A 33 4.88 -14.88 9.43
N PHE A 34 4.35 -15.78 10.26
CA PHE A 34 5.10 -16.91 10.82
C PHE A 34 5.44 -18.01 9.81
N ASN A 35 4.51 -18.42 8.96
CA ASN A 35 4.69 -19.56 8.06
C ASN A 35 4.31 -19.23 6.61
N TYR A 36 4.64 -20.14 5.69
CA TYR A 36 4.37 -19.97 4.27
C TYR A 36 2.86 -19.84 3.97
N SER A 37 2.03 -20.75 4.48
CA SER A 37 0.58 -20.74 4.22
C SER A 37 -0.10 -19.45 4.67
N ASN A 38 0.28 -18.91 5.83
CA ASN A 38 -0.32 -17.70 6.38
C ASN A 38 0.06 -16.46 5.58
N LYS A 39 1.30 -16.38 5.08
CA LYS A 39 1.71 -15.31 4.16
C LYS A 39 0.90 -15.36 2.86
N HIS A 40 0.70 -16.55 2.32
CA HIS A 40 -0.10 -16.72 1.10
C HIS A 40 -1.56 -16.39 1.33
N LEU A 41 -2.11 -16.72 2.51
CA LEU A 41 -3.44 -16.30 2.92
C LEU A 41 -3.55 -14.77 2.97
N LEU A 42 -2.62 -14.10 3.65
CA LEU A 42 -2.60 -12.63 3.72
C LEU A 42 -2.52 -12.00 2.33
N TYR A 43 -1.62 -12.49 1.48
CA TYR A 43 -1.49 -11.99 0.11
C TYR A 43 -2.78 -12.19 -0.69
N LYS A 44 -3.43 -13.35 -0.56
CA LYS A 44 -4.72 -13.62 -1.19
C LYS A 44 -5.81 -12.67 -0.68
N LEU A 45 -5.88 -12.41 0.62
CA LEU A 45 -6.84 -11.46 1.20
C LEU A 45 -6.61 -10.05 0.65
N LEU A 46 -5.35 -9.62 0.54
CA LEU A 46 -4.99 -8.28 0.08
C LEU A 46 -5.15 -8.09 -1.43
N THR A 47 -5.03 -9.15 -2.23
CA THR A 47 -4.96 -9.06 -3.70
C THR A 47 -6.08 -9.76 -4.46
N GLY A 48 -6.81 -10.66 -3.81
CA GLY A 48 -7.69 -11.64 -4.45
C GLY A 48 -6.96 -12.75 -5.21
N TYR A 49 -5.63 -12.76 -5.21
CA TYR A 49 -4.81 -13.62 -6.08
C TYR A 49 -4.05 -14.70 -5.28
N ASN A 50 -4.03 -15.93 -5.79
CA ASN A 50 -3.20 -17.01 -5.23
C ASN A 50 -1.82 -16.97 -5.91
N SER A 51 -0.78 -16.63 -5.15
CA SER A 51 0.60 -16.75 -5.61
C SER A 51 1.21 -18.09 -5.18
N ASN A 52 2.14 -18.61 -5.96
CA ASN A 52 3.01 -19.74 -5.57
C ASN A 52 4.46 -19.29 -5.28
N SER A 53 4.78 -18.02 -5.51
CA SER A 53 6.10 -17.45 -5.30
C SER A 53 6.42 -17.27 -3.81
N ILE A 54 7.70 -17.18 -3.47
CA ILE A 54 8.11 -16.84 -2.10
C ILE A 54 7.74 -15.38 -1.81
N LEU A 55 6.83 -15.17 -0.86
CA LEU A 55 6.33 -13.84 -0.52
C LEU A 55 7.18 -13.21 0.58
N LYS A 56 7.72 -12.02 0.29
CA LYS A 56 8.32 -11.14 1.30
C LYS A 56 7.27 -10.13 1.75
N ILE A 57 7.35 -9.73 3.01
CA ILE A 57 6.50 -8.69 3.64
C ILE A 57 7.42 -7.54 4.03
N GLY A 58 7.05 -6.32 3.67
CA GLY A 58 7.68 -5.08 4.10
C GLY A 58 6.68 -4.20 4.85
N LEU A 59 7.03 -3.73 6.04
CA LEU A 59 6.21 -2.80 6.82
C LEU A 59 6.93 -1.47 6.94
N GLU A 60 6.22 -0.36 6.75
CA GLU A 60 6.77 0.99 6.84
C GLU A 60 7.98 1.19 5.90
N VAL A 61 7.82 0.71 4.68
CA VAL A 61 8.89 0.63 3.66
C VAL A 61 8.82 1.79 2.67
N GLN A 62 9.96 2.07 2.04
CA GLN A 62 10.22 3.29 1.29
C GLN A 62 10.78 3.03 -0.12
N PRO A 63 9.96 2.62 -1.09
CA PRO A 63 10.37 2.59 -2.49
C PRO A 63 10.77 3.97 -3.02
N LEU A 64 11.68 3.99 -4.00
CA LEU A 64 12.09 5.23 -4.66
C LEU A 64 10.96 5.78 -5.54
N THR A 65 10.68 7.07 -5.43
CA THR A 65 9.93 7.80 -6.46
C THR A 65 10.80 8.05 -7.69
N LYS A 66 10.15 8.15 -8.85
CA LYS A 66 10.78 8.53 -10.12
C LYS A 66 10.58 10.01 -10.46
N ARG A 67 10.06 10.81 -9.52
CA ARG A 67 9.88 12.26 -9.66
C ARG A 67 11.06 13.02 -9.06
N HIS A 68 11.44 14.13 -9.69
CA HIS A 68 12.31 15.13 -9.05
C HIS A 68 11.58 15.83 -7.91
N ASN A 69 12.33 16.32 -6.92
CA ASN A 69 11.80 17.08 -5.78
C ASN A 69 10.79 16.33 -4.89
N GLU A 70 10.68 15.01 -5.04
CA GLU A 70 9.86 14.15 -4.20
C GLU A 70 10.75 13.12 -3.48
N GLY A 71 10.49 12.95 -2.18
CA GLY A 71 11.14 11.91 -1.38
C GLY A 71 10.60 10.52 -1.71
N ASN A 72 11.16 9.50 -1.05
CA ASN A 72 10.62 8.15 -1.18
C ASN A 72 9.14 8.11 -0.78
N THR A 73 8.36 7.26 -1.43
CA THR A 73 6.97 7.03 -1.03
C THR A 73 6.99 6.19 0.24
N ASN A 74 6.32 6.65 1.29
CA ASN A 74 6.11 5.82 2.48
C ASN A 74 4.92 4.89 2.21
N LEU A 75 5.13 3.60 2.43
CA LEU A 75 4.10 2.57 2.34
C LEU A 75 3.90 1.93 3.71
N ASP A 76 2.66 1.82 4.15
CA ASP A 76 2.34 1.11 5.39
C ASP A 76 2.70 -0.38 5.25
N LEU A 77 2.40 -0.97 4.08
CA LEU A 77 2.70 -2.35 3.77
C LEU A 77 3.09 -2.55 2.30
N ALA A 78 4.05 -3.42 2.04
CA ALA A 78 4.34 -3.99 0.73
C ALA A 78 4.50 -5.51 0.84
N MET A 79 4.13 -6.25 -0.20
CA MET A 79 4.26 -7.71 -0.20
C MET A 79 4.52 -8.29 -1.59
N GLY A 80 5.08 -9.49 -1.65
CA GLY A 80 5.35 -10.22 -2.89
C GLY A 80 6.81 -10.15 -3.29
N ASN A 81 7.07 -9.91 -4.57
CA ASN A 81 8.41 -9.85 -5.14
C ASN A 81 9.15 -8.53 -4.86
N ILE A 82 9.40 -8.28 -3.58
CA ILE A 82 10.12 -7.11 -3.09
C ILE A 82 11.43 -7.53 -2.44
N GLN A 83 12.42 -6.66 -2.37
CA GLN A 83 13.61 -6.85 -1.55
C GLN A 83 14.07 -5.55 -0.93
N GLN A 84 14.83 -5.65 0.16
CA GLN A 84 15.45 -4.49 0.79
C GLN A 84 16.54 -3.94 -0.14
N ARG A 85 16.48 -2.65 -0.41
CA ARG A 85 17.49 -1.95 -1.20
C ARG A 85 18.77 -1.84 -0.37
N ILE A 86 19.90 -2.18 -1.00
CA ILE A 86 21.22 -2.20 -0.38
C ILE A 86 21.50 -0.86 0.32
N ASN A 87 22.13 -0.91 1.50
CA ASN A 87 22.51 0.24 2.32
C ASN A 87 21.33 1.12 2.80
N THR A 88 20.12 0.56 2.90
CA THR A 88 18.96 1.27 3.48
C THR A 88 18.27 0.41 4.53
N THR A 89 17.59 1.01 5.51
CA THR A 89 16.85 0.29 6.56
C THR A 89 15.40 -0.01 6.17
N SER A 90 14.75 0.91 5.45
CA SER A 90 13.36 0.78 5.01
C SER A 90 13.20 0.81 3.48
N GLY A 91 14.27 1.10 2.74
CA GLY A 91 14.20 1.19 1.29
C GLY A 91 13.95 -0.17 0.67
N ILE A 92 13.03 -0.22 -0.30
CA ILE A 92 12.76 -1.44 -1.08
C ILE A 92 12.94 -1.21 -2.58
N GLU A 93 13.13 -2.31 -3.29
CA GLU A 93 13.20 -2.43 -4.75
C GLU A 93 12.59 -3.77 -5.19
N LEU A 94 12.32 -3.93 -6.49
CA LEU A 94 11.79 -5.18 -7.03
C LEU A 94 12.83 -6.29 -6.84
N GLY A 95 12.38 -7.51 -6.50
CA GLY A 95 13.26 -8.67 -6.48
C GLY A 95 13.74 -9.07 -7.88
N ASN A 96 14.61 -10.08 -7.93
CA ASN A 96 15.22 -10.54 -9.19
C ASN A 96 14.29 -11.36 -10.09
N SER A 97 13.05 -11.64 -9.66
CA SER A 97 12.04 -12.28 -10.50
C SER A 97 11.10 -11.24 -11.10
N ASN A 98 10.20 -11.71 -11.96
CA ASN A 98 9.21 -10.91 -12.64
C ASN A 98 7.81 -11.12 -12.02
N ASP A 99 7.79 -11.64 -10.80
CA ASP A 99 6.57 -12.00 -10.08
C ASP A 99 5.83 -10.77 -9.56
N SER A 100 4.53 -10.93 -9.34
CA SER A 100 3.63 -9.90 -8.83
C SER A 100 4.04 -9.37 -7.44
N PHE A 101 3.64 -8.13 -7.16
CA PHE A 101 3.79 -7.49 -5.85
C PHE A 101 2.57 -6.64 -5.54
N LEU A 102 2.40 -6.29 -4.27
CA LEU A 102 1.38 -5.35 -3.81
C LEU A 102 2.03 -4.23 -3.01
N PHE A 103 1.51 -3.01 -3.19
CA PHE A 103 1.65 -1.91 -2.25
C PHE A 103 0.32 -1.66 -1.57
N CYS A 104 0.36 -1.35 -0.29
CA CYS A 104 -0.82 -1.14 0.52
C CYS A 104 -0.71 0.19 1.27
N GLU A 105 -1.77 0.98 1.18
CA GLU A 105 -1.97 2.20 1.95
C GLU A 105 -3.11 1.93 2.93
N ALA A 106 -2.83 2.05 4.23
CA ALA A 106 -3.81 1.92 5.29
C ALA A 106 -4.37 3.30 5.67
N LYS A 107 -5.69 3.39 5.81
CA LYS A 107 -6.39 4.61 6.24
C LYS A 107 -7.40 4.29 7.32
N TRP A 108 -7.27 4.96 8.47
CA TRP A 108 -8.21 4.81 9.57
C TRP A 108 -9.21 5.98 9.65
N SER A 109 -8.71 7.19 9.92
CA SER A 109 -9.53 8.35 10.28
C SER A 109 -9.22 9.62 9.47
N SER A 110 -7.97 9.77 9.02
CA SER A 110 -7.47 10.98 8.38
C SER A 110 -7.41 10.87 6.85
N ASP A 111 -7.99 11.87 6.17
CA ASP A 111 -8.05 11.94 4.70
C ASP A 111 -6.85 12.67 4.06
N ILE A 112 -6.17 13.55 4.82
CA ILE A 112 -5.19 14.48 4.27
C ILE A 112 -3.90 14.43 5.09
N SER A 113 -2.78 14.14 4.41
CA SER A 113 -1.46 14.32 5.00
C SER A 113 -1.05 15.80 4.93
N TYR A 114 -0.78 16.42 6.08
CA TYR A 114 -0.37 17.82 6.19
C TYR A 114 1.10 18.08 5.82
N GLY A 115 1.85 17.05 5.40
CA GLY A 115 3.30 17.11 5.23
C GLY A 115 3.84 17.37 3.81
N VAL A 116 2.98 17.64 2.82
CA VAL A 116 3.42 17.73 1.41
C VAL A 116 3.91 19.13 1.07
N LYS A 117 5.23 19.29 0.87
CA LYS A 117 5.88 20.60 0.66
C LYS A 117 5.87 21.12 -0.78
N TYR A 118 5.96 20.24 -1.78
CA TYR A 118 6.24 20.65 -3.18
C TYR A 118 5.03 20.60 -4.11
N CYS A 119 4.10 19.65 -3.92
CA CYS A 119 2.86 19.58 -4.69
C CYS A 119 1.70 19.09 -3.82
N THR A 120 0.93 20.02 -3.27
CA THR A 120 -0.19 19.75 -2.36
C THR A 120 -1.40 19.11 -3.04
N ILE A 121 -1.42 19.10 -4.38
CA ILE A 121 -2.53 18.57 -5.20
C ILE A 121 -2.47 17.04 -5.25
N ARG A 122 -1.28 16.44 -5.10
CA ARG A 122 -1.10 15.00 -5.12
C ARG A 122 -1.52 14.38 -3.79
N ASN A 123 -2.51 13.51 -3.85
CA ASN A 123 -2.88 12.68 -2.71
C ASN A 123 -2.00 11.44 -2.58
N GLN A 124 -1.99 10.86 -1.38
CA GLN A 124 -1.14 9.72 -1.05
C GLN A 124 -1.47 8.48 -1.89
N LEU A 125 -2.75 8.18 -2.17
CA LEU A 125 -3.13 7.07 -3.03
C LEU A 125 -2.54 7.21 -4.45
N GLN A 126 -2.60 8.41 -5.04
CA GLN A 126 -1.98 8.66 -6.35
C GLN A 126 -0.47 8.43 -6.32
N ARG A 127 0.21 8.81 -5.23
CA ARG A 127 1.66 8.60 -5.06
C ARG A 127 1.98 7.11 -4.97
N VAL A 128 1.20 6.36 -4.18
CA VAL A 128 1.36 4.90 -4.06
C VAL A 128 1.15 4.23 -5.42
N ILE A 129 0.11 4.60 -6.16
CA ILE A 129 -0.14 4.07 -7.50
C ILE A 129 0.99 4.41 -8.47
N GLU A 130 1.43 5.68 -8.56
CA GLU A 130 2.53 6.06 -9.46
C GLU A 130 3.83 5.32 -9.13
N THR A 131 4.14 5.21 -7.83
CA THR A 131 5.32 4.50 -7.37
C THR A 131 5.22 3.01 -7.66
N ALA A 132 4.05 2.37 -7.48
CA ALA A 132 3.83 0.97 -7.87
C ALA A 132 4.06 0.76 -9.37
N LEU A 133 3.50 1.63 -10.21
CA LEU A 133 3.61 1.54 -11.67
C LEU A 133 5.06 1.71 -12.17
N THR A 134 5.88 2.47 -11.45
CA THR A 134 7.28 2.73 -11.81
C THR A 134 8.27 1.86 -11.04
N PHE A 135 7.82 1.09 -10.04
CA PHE A 135 8.65 0.23 -9.19
C PHE A 135 9.44 -0.82 -9.97
N PRO A 136 8.87 -1.50 -11.00
CA PRO A 136 9.63 -2.44 -11.82
C PRO A 136 10.75 -1.80 -12.66
N ASN A 137 10.72 -0.47 -12.83
CA ASN A 137 11.68 0.28 -13.64
C ASN A 137 11.83 -0.24 -15.09
N SER A 138 10.79 -0.92 -15.61
CA SER A 138 10.73 -1.49 -16.95
C SER A 138 9.28 -1.52 -17.46
N SER A 139 9.09 -1.37 -18.77
CA SER A 139 7.81 -1.59 -19.45
C SER A 139 7.46 -3.07 -19.61
N ASP A 140 8.47 -3.94 -19.53
CA ASP A 140 8.38 -5.35 -19.91
C ASP A 140 8.11 -6.26 -18.70
N PHE A 141 7.85 -5.66 -17.53
CA PHE A 141 7.40 -6.37 -16.34
C PHE A 141 6.12 -7.16 -16.64
N ASN A 142 6.07 -8.46 -16.37
CA ASN A 142 4.94 -9.31 -16.73
C ASN A 142 4.11 -9.79 -15.53
N GLY A 143 4.50 -9.42 -14.30
CA GLY A 143 3.70 -9.64 -13.11
C GLY A 143 2.51 -8.67 -13.00
N GLN A 144 1.60 -8.97 -12.08
CA GLN A 144 0.51 -8.06 -11.70
C GLN A 144 1.01 -7.02 -10.69
N ILE A 145 0.49 -5.80 -10.79
CA ILE A 145 0.80 -4.69 -9.89
C ILE A 145 -0.45 -4.44 -9.06
N PHE A 146 -0.42 -4.83 -7.79
CA PHE A 146 -1.54 -4.60 -6.89
C PHE A 146 -1.32 -3.33 -6.08
N VAL A 147 -2.38 -2.51 -5.96
CA VAL A 147 -2.45 -1.45 -4.97
C VAL A 147 -3.70 -1.65 -4.13
N THR A 148 -3.51 -1.86 -2.83
CA THR A 148 -4.58 -2.16 -1.89
C THR A 148 -4.81 -0.98 -0.97
N LEU A 149 -6.03 -0.50 -0.90
CA LEU A 149 -6.49 0.41 0.13
C LEU A 149 -7.03 -0.44 1.30
N LEU A 150 -6.45 -0.26 2.49
CA LEU A 150 -6.87 -0.96 3.71
C LEU A 150 -7.57 0.01 4.65
N THR A 151 -8.84 -0.22 4.98
CA THR A 151 -9.63 0.69 5.81
C THR A 151 -10.52 -0.03 6.82
N PRO A 152 -11.11 0.68 7.78
CA PRO A 152 -12.29 0.19 8.49
C PRO A 152 -13.41 -0.19 7.51
N GLU A 153 -14.22 -1.18 7.87
CA GLU A 153 -15.33 -1.70 7.07
C GLU A 153 -16.38 -0.62 6.79
N LEU A 154 -16.64 0.25 7.77
CA LEU A 154 -17.56 1.37 7.65
C LEU A 154 -17.26 2.26 6.43
N HIS A 155 -15.98 2.53 6.13
CA HIS A 155 -15.64 3.39 4.99
C HIS A 155 -15.88 2.70 3.65
N LYS A 156 -15.64 1.38 3.58
CA LYS A 156 -15.95 0.57 2.39
C LYS A 156 -17.46 0.47 2.16
N ILE A 157 -18.24 0.27 3.23
CA ILE A 157 -19.72 0.29 3.17
C ILE A 157 -20.20 1.65 2.66
N ASN A 158 -19.78 2.75 3.28
CA ASN A 158 -20.16 4.10 2.86
C ASN A 158 -19.83 4.37 1.38
N PHE A 159 -18.66 3.90 0.91
CA PHE A 159 -18.29 3.98 -0.50
C PHE A 159 -19.25 3.19 -1.42
N LEU A 160 -19.59 1.96 -1.05
CA LEU A 160 -20.51 1.10 -1.82
C LEU A 160 -21.91 1.70 -1.88
N ASP A 161 -22.36 2.31 -0.79
CA ASP A 161 -23.64 3.03 -0.69
C ASP A 161 -23.61 4.41 -1.37
N LYS A 162 -22.48 4.78 -1.99
CA LYS A 162 -22.24 6.09 -2.64
C LYS A 162 -22.38 7.28 -1.68
N ILE A 163 -22.19 7.05 -0.39
CA ILE A 163 -22.06 8.05 0.67
C ILE A 163 -20.58 8.37 0.84
N ASN A 164 -19.95 8.90 -0.20
CA ASN A 164 -18.51 9.19 -0.19
C ASN A 164 -18.21 10.33 0.81
N SER A 165 -17.84 9.96 2.03
CA SER A 165 -17.45 10.91 3.09
C SER A 165 -15.94 11.15 3.14
N ARG A 166 -15.17 10.36 2.39
CA ARG A 166 -13.70 10.28 2.47
C ARG A 166 -13.05 10.61 1.14
N PHE A 167 -12.02 11.45 1.15
CA PHE A 167 -11.36 11.93 -0.06
C PHE A 167 -10.70 10.79 -0.85
N TYR A 168 -10.08 9.83 -0.14
CA TYR A 168 -9.49 8.67 -0.78
C TYR A 168 -10.54 7.79 -1.48
N GLY A 169 -11.80 7.77 -1.02
CA GLY A 169 -12.89 7.03 -1.66
C GLY A 169 -13.24 7.59 -3.04
N TYR A 170 -13.30 8.92 -3.16
CA TYR A 170 -13.50 9.59 -4.46
C TYR A 170 -12.38 9.25 -5.44
N LYS A 171 -11.12 9.37 -4.99
CA LYS A 171 -9.95 9.09 -5.84
C LYS A 171 -9.85 7.61 -6.21
N TYR A 172 -10.22 6.72 -5.29
CA TYR A 172 -10.31 5.31 -5.60
C TYR A 172 -11.35 5.04 -6.69
N ASP A 173 -12.56 5.61 -6.61
CA ASP A 173 -13.61 5.45 -7.64
C ASP A 173 -13.16 5.98 -9.01
N GLU A 174 -12.54 7.15 -9.03
CA GLU A 174 -12.00 7.79 -10.25
C GLU A 174 -10.98 6.89 -10.96
N TYR A 175 -10.06 6.30 -10.19
CA TYR A 175 -8.99 5.46 -10.74
C TYR A 175 -9.45 4.03 -11.03
N LEU A 176 -10.42 3.49 -10.28
CA LEU A 176 -10.96 2.15 -10.53
C LEU A 176 -11.70 2.09 -11.86
N ASN A 177 -12.56 3.06 -12.13
CA ASN A 177 -13.43 3.04 -13.31
C ASN A 177 -12.72 3.53 -14.58
N ASN A 178 -11.71 4.40 -14.45
CA ASN A 178 -11.06 5.01 -15.60
C ASN A 178 -9.58 5.37 -15.36
N PRO A 179 -8.73 4.39 -15.05
CA PRO A 179 -7.34 4.65 -14.67
C PRO A 179 -6.58 5.36 -15.81
N THR A 180 -6.70 4.87 -17.05
CA THR A 180 -5.95 5.44 -18.18
C THR A 180 -6.35 6.87 -18.50
N SER A 181 -7.63 7.24 -18.45
CA SER A 181 -8.02 8.61 -18.82
C SER A 181 -7.98 9.59 -17.66
N THR A 182 -8.14 9.14 -16.40
CA THR A 182 -8.13 10.03 -15.24
C THR A 182 -6.73 10.13 -14.65
N PHE A 183 -6.14 9.00 -14.22
CA PHE A 183 -4.84 8.99 -13.55
C PHE A 183 -3.73 9.56 -14.43
N LEU A 184 -3.62 9.12 -15.70
CA LEU A 184 -2.58 9.64 -16.60
C LEU A 184 -2.72 11.14 -16.85
N LYS A 185 -3.95 11.64 -17.05
CA LYS A 185 -4.18 13.08 -17.26
C LYS A 185 -3.77 13.88 -16.03
N GLU A 186 -4.09 13.39 -14.83
CA GLU A 186 -3.75 14.07 -13.60
C GLU A 186 -2.22 14.14 -13.42
N ILE A 187 -1.50 13.02 -13.53
CA ILE A 187 -0.04 13.00 -13.33
C ILE A 187 0.75 13.74 -14.44
N ARG A 188 0.13 13.93 -15.62
CA ARG A 188 0.68 14.70 -16.76
C ARG A 188 0.23 16.17 -16.74
N SER A 189 -0.74 16.55 -15.91
CA SER A 189 -1.21 17.92 -15.79
C SER A 189 -0.05 18.87 -15.51
N ASN A 190 -0.11 20.08 -16.07
CA ASN A 190 0.93 21.09 -15.86
C ASN A 190 1.14 21.39 -14.37
N GLU A 191 0.10 21.28 -13.55
CA GLU A 191 0.17 21.50 -12.10
C GLU A 191 1.09 20.51 -11.39
N ILE A 192 1.15 19.26 -11.86
CA ILE A 192 2.01 18.21 -11.31
C ILE A 192 3.33 18.14 -12.07
N SER A 193 3.30 18.05 -13.40
CA SER A 193 4.48 17.75 -14.22
C SER A 193 5.55 18.83 -14.19
N THR A 194 5.18 20.10 -14.00
CA THR A 194 6.15 21.22 -13.87
C THR A 194 6.82 21.25 -12.50
N LYS A 195 6.08 20.93 -11.44
CA LYS A 195 6.59 20.95 -10.04
C LYS A 195 7.37 19.68 -9.70
N LEU A 196 6.91 18.56 -10.22
CA LEU A 196 7.43 17.22 -10.01
C LEU A 196 7.65 16.55 -11.38
N PRO A 197 8.64 16.97 -12.18
CA PRO A 197 8.93 16.28 -13.44
C PRO A 197 9.47 14.88 -13.16
N PHE A 198 9.24 13.95 -14.10
CA PHE A 198 9.90 12.65 -14.04
C PHE A 198 11.42 12.82 -14.18
N LYS A 199 12.18 11.93 -13.54
CA LYS A 199 13.64 11.87 -13.61
C LYS A 199 14.18 11.47 -15.00
N ASP A 200 13.34 10.84 -15.80
CA ASP A 200 13.65 10.33 -17.13
C ASP A 200 12.34 10.25 -17.93
N ASN A 201 12.38 10.63 -19.20
CA ASN A 201 11.21 10.62 -20.09
C ASN A 201 10.63 9.21 -20.29
N LYS A 202 11.43 8.14 -20.10
CA LYS A 202 10.94 6.77 -20.22
C LYS A 202 9.87 6.41 -19.20
N TYR A 203 9.83 7.09 -18.05
CA TYR A 203 8.89 6.76 -16.98
C TYR A 203 7.44 6.96 -17.39
N ASP A 204 7.17 7.89 -18.30
CA ASP A 204 5.84 8.09 -18.85
C ASP A 204 5.34 6.84 -19.60
N LYS A 205 6.19 6.26 -20.45
CA LYS A 205 5.90 4.99 -21.15
C LYS A 205 5.79 3.80 -20.21
N ILE A 206 6.62 3.75 -19.16
CA ILE A 206 6.54 2.70 -18.13
C ILE A 206 5.19 2.75 -17.43
N VAL A 207 4.76 3.93 -16.98
CA VAL A 207 3.46 4.12 -16.33
C VAL A 207 2.32 3.69 -17.24
N GLU A 208 2.31 4.15 -18.50
CA GLU A 208 1.24 3.82 -19.45
C GLU A 208 1.12 2.30 -19.70
N ASN A 209 2.25 1.60 -19.83
CA ASN A 209 2.24 0.15 -20.03
C ASN A 209 1.87 -0.63 -18.78
N ASN A 210 2.37 -0.20 -17.61
CA ASN A 210 2.11 -0.89 -16.34
C ASN A 210 0.71 -0.63 -15.81
N LEU A 211 0.03 0.45 -16.22
CA LEU A 211 -1.38 0.69 -15.89
C LEU A 211 -2.30 -0.44 -16.34
N LYS A 212 -1.98 -1.11 -17.46
CA LYS A 212 -2.74 -2.26 -17.96
C LYS A 212 -2.66 -3.49 -17.04
N LYS A 213 -1.72 -3.48 -16.09
CA LYS A 213 -1.42 -4.56 -15.14
C LYS A 213 -1.79 -4.14 -13.70
N LEU A 214 -2.35 -2.95 -13.54
CA LEU A 214 -2.73 -2.41 -12.24
C LEU A 214 -4.05 -3.04 -11.79
N CYS A 215 -4.05 -3.62 -10.61
CA CYS A 215 -5.22 -4.11 -9.91
C CYS A 215 -5.40 -3.30 -8.62
N LEU A 216 -6.47 -2.51 -8.56
CA LEU A 216 -6.84 -1.79 -7.34
C LEU A 216 -7.75 -2.68 -6.48
N ASN A 217 -7.42 -2.80 -5.20
CA ASN A 217 -8.21 -3.56 -4.23
C ASN A 217 -8.61 -2.67 -3.06
N TRP A 218 -9.76 -2.96 -2.45
CA TRP A 218 -10.20 -2.32 -1.21
C TRP A 218 -10.54 -3.42 -0.21
N VAL A 219 -9.71 -3.53 0.82
CA VAL A 219 -9.78 -4.58 1.85
C VAL A 219 -10.05 -3.92 3.19
N THR A 220 -10.76 -4.63 4.07
CA THR A 220 -11.06 -4.10 5.40
C THR A 220 -10.14 -4.69 6.47
N ILE A 221 -9.92 -3.92 7.54
CA ILE A 221 -9.17 -4.39 8.70
C ILE A 221 -9.88 -5.57 9.34
N GLU A 222 -11.20 -5.51 9.40
CA GLU A 222 -12.09 -6.54 9.94
C GLU A 222 -11.99 -7.83 9.11
N GLU A 223 -11.92 -7.73 7.78
CA GLU A 223 -11.64 -8.86 6.88
C GLU A 223 -10.29 -9.51 7.25
N LEU A 224 -9.23 -8.72 7.49
CA LEU A 224 -7.93 -9.24 7.91
C LEU A 224 -7.98 -9.86 9.30
N ILE A 225 -8.60 -9.22 10.29
CA ILE A 225 -8.66 -9.73 11.67
C ILE A 225 -9.43 -11.06 11.72
N LYS A 226 -10.60 -11.14 11.07
CA LYS A 226 -11.46 -12.32 11.04
C LYS A 226 -10.76 -13.56 10.47
N ASN A 227 -9.90 -13.35 9.49
CA ASN A 227 -9.20 -14.42 8.78
C ASN A 227 -7.84 -14.78 9.39
N ILE A 228 -7.47 -14.18 10.54
CA ILE A 228 -6.26 -14.60 11.26
C ILE A 228 -6.38 -16.10 11.59
N PRO A 229 -5.35 -16.91 11.27
CA PRO A 229 -5.39 -18.37 11.49
C PRO A 229 -5.51 -18.76 12.96
N ASP A 230 -4.77 -18.08 13.85
CA ASP A 230 -4.89 -18.26 15.29
C ASP A 230 -6.13 -17.52 15.81
N LYS A 231 -7.13 -18.27 16.25
CA LYS A 231 -8.40 -17.69 16.71
C LYS A 231 -8.31 -16.99 18.07
N ASN A 232 -7.38 -17.38 18.93
CA ASN A 232 -7.18 -16.66 20.19
C ASN A 232 -6.59 -15.28 19.91
N LEU A 233 -5.55 -15.23 19.07
CA LEU A 233 -4.94 -13.97 18.65
C LEU A 233 -5.90 -13.10 17.81
N SER A 234 -6.72 -13.72 16.95
CA SER A 234 -7.78 -13.04 16.20
C SER A 234 -8.76 -12.33 17.13
N ASN A 235 -9.23 -13.00 18.18
CA ASN A 235 -10.16 -12.44 19.16
C ASN A 235 -9.50 -11.33 19.99
N GLU A 236 -8.23 -11.51 20.39
CA GLU A 236 -7.48 -10.48 21.11
C GLU A 236 -7.36 -9.18 20.29
N ILE A 237 -6.88 -9.29 19.05
CA ILE A 237 -6.74 -8.13 18.14
C ILE A 237 -8.10 -7.52 17.83
N LYS A 238 -9.15 -8.34 17.67
CA LYS A 238 -10.51 -7.88 17.45
C LYS A 238 -11.01 -7.02 18.61
N ASN A 239 -10.88 -7.50 19.85
CA ASN A 239 -11.33 -6.76 21.03
C ASN A 239 -10.63 -5.40 21.12
N LEU A 240 -9.32 -5.37 20.84
CA LEU A 240 -8.56 -4.12 20.82
C LEU A 240 -9.03 -3.18 19.69
N TYR A 241 -9.26 -3.71 18.48
CA TYR A 241 -9.81 -2.94 17.36
C TYR A 241 -11.16 -2.29 17.70
N GLU A 242 -12.04 -3.02 18.39
CA GLU A 242 -13.34 -2.52 18.84
C GLU A 242 -13.22 -1.43 19.92
N GLU A 243 -12.18 -1.45 20.74
CA GLU A 243 -11.89 -0.37 21.71
C GLU A 243 -11.41 0.92 21.02
N PHE A 244 -10.70 0.82 19.89
CA PHE A 244 -10.27 1.98 19.09
C PHE A 244 -11.37 2.58 18.24
N SER A 245 -12.30 1.75 17.79
CA SER A 245 -13.38 2.17 16.89
C SER A 245 -14.58 2.79 17.63
N LYS A 246 -14.51 2.87 18.98
CA LYS A 246 -15.46 3.56 19.87
C LYS A 246 -14.95 4.96 20.26
#